data_AF-A0A3D3H943-F1
#
_entry.id   AF-A0A3D3H943-F1
#
_cell.length_a   1.000
_cell.length_b   1.000
_cell.length_c   1.000
_cell.angle_alpha   90.00
_cell.angle_beta   90.00
_cell.angle_gamma   90.00
#
_symmetry.space_group_name_H-M   'P 1'
#
loop_
_entity.id
_entity.type
_entity.pdbx_description
1 polymer ?
#
loop_
_entity_poly.entity_id
_entity_poly.type
_entity_poly.pdbx_seq_one_letter_code
_entity_poly.pdbx_strand_id
1 'polypeptide(L)' 'ELSSGDVYAQASAMLAQSDADASLVSASTPDGVSARVTVAGQWHPPVFSLFVPAGVSLQATATSRNALH' A
#
# COMPACT_ATOMS: atom_id res chain seq x y z
N GLU A 1 -8.71 -18.25 -9.60
CA GLU A 1 -9.43 -17.01 -9.19
C GLU A 1 -8.65 -16.37 -8.06
N LEU A 2 -8.42 -15.07 -8.11
CA LEU A 2 -7.73 -14.33 -7.05
C LEU A 2 -8.76 -13.92 -5.99
N SER A 3 -8.44 -14.09 -4.70
CA SER A 3 -9.32 -13.66 -3.61
C SER A 3 -8.78 -12.40 -2.92
N SER A 4 -9.68 -11.51 -2.45
CA SER A 4 -9.27 -10.31 -1.70
C SER A 4 -8.54 -10.67 -0.40
N GLY A 5 -8.87 -11.81 0.22
CA GLY A 5 -8.19 -12.32 1.41
C GLY A 5 -6.72 -12.66 1.14
N ASP A 6 -6.45 -13.34 0.02
CA ASP A 6 -5.08 -13.69 -0.39
C ASP A 6 -4.27 -12.44 -0.76
N VAL A 7 -4.88 -11.50 -1.47
CA VAL A 7 -4.24 -10.21 -1.80
C VAL A 7 -3.89 -9.44 -0.54
N TYR A 8 -4.80 -9.40 0.44
CA TYR A 8 -4.55 -8.74 1.72
C TYR A 8 -3.42 -9.41 2.50
N ALA A 9 -3.46 -10.74 2.64
CA ALA A 9 -2.42 -11.51 3.32
C ALA A 9 -1.05 -11.27 2.69
N GLN A 10 -0.95 -11.37 1.36
CA GLN A 10 0.31 -11.16 0.64
C GLN A 10 0.81 -9.72 0.74
N ALA A 11 -0.07 -8.71 0.55
CA ALA A 11 0.29 -7.30 0.67
C ALA A 11 0.79 -6.97 2.08
N SER A 12 0.15 -7.53 3.12
CA SER A 12 0.57 -7.35 4.51
C SER A 12 1.95 -7.96 4.78
N ALA A 13 2.22 -9.15 4.23
CA ALA A 13 3.51 -9.83 4.37
C ALA A 13 4.64 -9.09 3.63
N MET A 14 4.34 -8.47 2.48
CA MET A 14 5.29 -7.63 1.75
C MET A 14 5.59 -6.34 2.49
N LEU A 15 4.56 -5.67 3.03
CA LEU A 15 4.74 -4.44 3.79
C LEU A 15 5.55 -4.67 5.07
N ALA A 16 5.31 -5.78 5.76
CA ALA A 16 6.05 -6.17 6.96
C ALA A 16 7.55 -6.42 6.71
N GLN A 17 7.95 -6.68 5.46
CA GLN A 17 9.35 -6.84 5.05
C GLN A 17 9.97 -5.55 4.49
N SER A 18 9.19 -4.48 4.35
CA SER A 18 9.70 -3.21 3.85
C SER A 18 10.21 -2.31 4.97
N ASP A 19 11.29 -1.58 4.71
CA ASP A 19 11.79 -0.53 5.62
C ASP A 19 10.95 0.77 5.57
N ALA A 20 9.86 0.78 4.79
CA ALA A 20 9.00 1.93 4.65
C ALA A 20 8.08 2.06 5.88
N ASP A 21 8.03 3.27 6.46
CA ASP A 21 7.02 3.62 7.46
C ASP A 21 5.66 3.83 6.76
N ALA A 22 5.02 2.71 6.46
CA ALA A 22 3.76 2.66 5.76
C ALA A 22 2.81 1.61 6.37
N SER A 23 1.51 1.85 6.21
CA SER A 23 0.43 1.00 6.66
C SER A 23 -0.45 0.59 5.48
N LEU A 24 -1.01 -0.62 5.55
CA LEU A 24 -1.93 -1.13 4.55
C LEU A 24 -3.32 -0.53 4.78
N VAL A 25 -3.84 0.23 3.81
CA VAL A 25 -5.17 0.86 3.87
C VAL A 25 -6.22 -0.08 3.29
N SER A 26 -5.95 -0.62 2.10
CA SER A 26 -6.84 -1.58 1.46
C SER A 26 -6.05 -2.51 0.54
N ALA A 27 -6.54 -3.74 0.40
CA ALA A 27 -6.01 -4.72 -0.52
C ALA A 27 -7.17 -5.59 -0.98
N SER A 28 -7.43 -5.62 -2.29
CA SER A 28 -8.59 -6.29 -2.87
C SER A 28 -8.34 -6.75 -4.29
N THR A 29 -9.26 -7.57 -4.81
CA THR A 29 -9.31 -7.95 -6.22
C THR A 29 -10.67 -7.60 -6.82
N PRO A 30 -10.81 -6.43 -7.47
CA PRO A 30 -12.11 -5.94 -7.91
C PRO A 30 -12.70 -6.73 -9.11
N ASP A 31 -11.85 -7.41 -9.87
CA ASP A 31 -12.18 -8.17 -11.08
C ASP A 31 -11.83 -9.66 -10.96
N GLY A 32 -11.41 -10.13 -9.78
CA GLY A 32 -11.02 -11.52 -9.53
C GLY A 32 -9.70 -11.96 -10.18
N VAL A 33 -8.98 -11.07 -10.86
CA VAL A 33 -7.74 -11.38 -11.60
C VAL A 33 -6.64 -10.33 -11.43
N SER A 34 -6.98 -9.12 -11.01
CA SER A 34 -6.05 -8.04 -10.69
C SER A 34 -6.00 -7.83 -9.18
N ALA A 35 -4.81 -7.56 -8.66
CA ALA A 35 -4.62 -7.09 -7.29
C ALA A 35 -4.60 -5.56 -7.28
N ARG A 36 -5.42 -4.93 -6.43
CA ARG A 36 -5.37 -3.50 -6.14
C ARG A 36 -5.03 -3.30 -4.67
N VAL A 37 -3.97 -2.55 -4.42
CA VAL A 37 -3.47 -2.30 -3.06
C VAL A 37 -3.26 -0.80 -2.87
N THR A 38 -3.75 -0.30 -1.75
CA THR A 38 -3.53 1.07 -1.28
C THR A 38 -2.76 1.03 0.04
N VAL A 39 -1.64 1.76 0.08
CA VAL A 39 -0.85 1.97 1.29
C VAL A 39 -0.86 3.45 1.66
N ALA A 40 -0.70 3.73 2.95
CA ALA A 40 -0.51 5.08 3.47
C ALA A 40 0.84 5.16 4.17
N GLY A 41 1.52 6.31 4.09
CA GLY A 41 2.76 6.55 4.81
C GLY A 41 2.90 8.02 5.17
N GLN A 42 3.81 8.31 6.09
CA GLN A 42 4.06 9.68 6.52
C GLN A 42 5.34 10.22 5.91
N TRP A 43 5.22 11.30 5.15
CA TRP A 43 6.36 11.98 4.56
C TRP A 43 6.84 13.13 5.44
N HIS A 44 8.13 13.13 5.75
CA HIS A 44 8.79 14.17 6.53
C HIS A 44 9.67 15.03 5.61
N PRO A 45 9.22 16.24 5.21
CA PRO A 45 9.96 17.09 4.29
C PRO A 45 11.22 17.67 4.95
N PRO A 46 12.37 17.69 4.25
CA PRO A 46 13.64 18.16 4.82
C PRO A 46 13.69 19.66 5.13
N VAL A 47 12.85 20.48 4.49
CA VAL A 47 12.88 21.96 4.66
C VAL A 47 11.66 22.49 5.45
N PHE A 48 10.54 21.75 5.49
CA PHE A 48 9.26 22.20 6.07
C PHE A 48 8.92 21.61 7.45
N SER A 49 9.81 20.83 8.06
CA SER A 49 9.52 20.18 9.36
C SER A 49 9.20 21.14 10.50
N LEU A 50 9.69 22.40 10.45
CA LEU A 50 9.36 23.43 11.44
C LEU A 50 7.89 23.88 11.40
N PHE A 51 7.21 23.74 10.26
CA PHE A 51 5.82 24.16 10.09
C PHE A 51 4.83 23.00 10.07
N VAL A 52 5.29 21.78 9.79
CA VAL A 52 4.47 20.56 9.80
C VAL A 52 5.18 19.46 10.61
N PRO A 53 5.17 19.56 11.95
CA PRO A 53 5.88 18.61 12.82
C PRO A 53 5.33 17.19 12.72
N ALA A 54 4.03 17.07 12.41
CA ALA A 54 3.34 15.80 12.25
C ALA A 54 3.51 15.18 10.85
N GLY A 55 4.37 15.72 9.99
CA GLY A 55 4.56 15.23 8.62
C GLY A 55 3.32 15.39 7.73
N VAL A 56 3.40 14.87 6.51
CA VAL A 56 2.32 14.90 5.52
C VAL A 56 1.88 13.47 5.23
N SER A 57 0.60 13.18 5.42
CA SER A 57 0.02 11.88 5.06
C SER A 57 -0.01 11.71 3.54
N LEU A 58 0.58 10.63 3.04
CA LEU A 58 0.53 10.23 1.65
C LEU A 58 -0.25 8.93 1.50
N GLN A 59 -0.97 8.78 0.40
CA GLN A 59 -1.59 7.51 0.00
C GLN A 59 -1.18 7.17 -1.43
N ALA A 60 -0.80 5.92 -1.65
CA ALA A 60 -0.42 5.40 -2.96
C ALA A 60 -1.27 4.16 -3.27
N THR A 61 -1.84 4.11 -4.48
CA THR A 61 -2.60 2.95 -4.97
C THR A 61 -1.89 2.35 -6.17
N ALA A 62 -1.59 1.05 -6.11
CA ALA A 62 -1.03 0.29 -7.20
C ALA A 62 -2.03 -0.78 -7.66
N THR A 63 -2.01 -1.10 -8.95
CA THR A 63 -2.77 -2.22 -9.52
C THR A 63 -1.81 -3.12 -10.29
N SER A 64 -1.78 -4.40 -9.97
CA SER A 64 -1.02 -5.43 -10.69
C SER A 64 -1.97 -6.44 -11.30
N ARG A 65 -1.73 -6.83 -12.55
CA ARG A 65 -2.52 -7.85 -13.25
C ARG A 65 -1.75 -9.16 -13.24
N ASN A 66 -2.33 -10.22 -12.68
CA ASN A 66 -1.77 -11.55 -12.83
C ASN A 66 -2.19 -12.11 -14.19
N ALA A 67 -1.23 -12.35 -15.08
CA ALA A 67 -1.49 -12.92 -16.41
C ALA A 67 -1.26 -14.45 -16.47
N LEU A 68 -0.94 -15.11 -15.34
CA LEU A 68 -0.86 -16.57 -15.33
C LEU A 68 -2.27 -17.18 -15.33
N HIS A 69 -2.61 -17.81 -16.44
CA HIS A 69 -3.76 -18.70 -16.61
C HIS A 69 -3.25 -20.13 -16.87
#